data_AF-A0A8J6ZDY9-F1
#
_entry.id   AF-A0A8J6ZDY9-F1
#
_cell.length_a   1.000
_cell.length_b   1.000
_cell.length_c   1.000
_cell.angle_alpha   90.00
_cell.angle_beta   90.00
_cell.angle_gamma   90.00
#
_symmetry.space_group_name_H-M   'P 1'
#
loop_
_entity.id
_entity.type
_entity.pdbx_description
1 polymer ?
#
loop_
_entity_poly.entity_id
_entity_poly.type
_entity_poly.pdbx_seq_one_letter_code
_entity_poly.pdbx_strand_id
1 'polypeptide(L)' 'MKKNFTLDTVLFVSALICFVTGILMDFHAIPGGKEMRRPFKLAHTYSGYVMAVGVILHLAWHVDWIKNSARKIFGR' A
#
# COMPACT_ATOMS: atom_id res chain seq x y z
N MET A 1 11.68 -19.51 -7.54
CA MET A 1 11.63 -18.03 -7.60
C MET A 1 12.47 -17.49 -6.46
N LYS A 2 13.53 -16.70 -6.74
CA LYS A 2 14.24 -16.00 -5.66
C LYS A 2 13.20 -15.10 -4.96
N LYS A 3 12.93 -15.34 -3.67
CA LYS A 3 11.99 -14.54 -2.88
C LYS A 3 12.60 -13.16 -2.70
N ASN A 4 12.36 -12.25 -3.65
CA ASN A 4 12.72 -10.86 -3.49
C ASN A 4 11.69 -10.22 -2.55
N PHE A 5 11.87 -10.46 -1.25
CA PHE A 5 11.02 -9.97 -0.16
C PHE A 5 11.00 -8.43 -0.05
N THR A 6 11.88 -7.76 -0.81
CA THR A 6 11.98 -6.30 -0.88
C THR A 6 10.68 -5.65 -1.33
N LEU A 7 10.01 -6.17 -2.38
CA LEU A 7 8.77 -5.57 -2.87
C LEU A 7 7.65 -5.66 -1.82
N ASP A 8 7.52 -6.82 -1.18
CA ASP A 8 6.53 -7.04 -0.13
C ASP A 8 6.80 -6.17 1.11
N THR A 9 8.08 -5.98 1.46
CA THR A 9 8.47 -5.08 2.57
C THR A 9 8.13 -3.63 2.25
N VAL A 10 8.44 -3.15 1.03
CA VAL A 10 8.12 -1.80 0.58
C VAL A 10 6.60 -1.58 0.58
N LEU A 11 5.84 -2.57 0.11
CA LEU A 11 4.38 -2.55 0.15
C LEU A 11 3.84 -2.45 1.57
N PHE A 12 4.34 -3.28 2.48
CA PHE A 12 3.91 -3.27 3.87
C PHE A 12 4.19 -1.93 4.55
N VAL A 13 5.40 -1.38 4.40
CA VAL A 13 5.79 -0.11 5.02
C VAL A 13 4.99 1.06 4.44
N SER A 14 4.83 1.12 3.11
CA SER A 14 4.04 2.19 2.46
C SER A 14 2.57 2.14 2.85
N ALA A 15 1.98 0.94 2.93
CA ALA A 15 0.62 0.73 3.42
C ALA A 15 0.47 1.15 4.88
N LEU A 16 1.43 0.81 5.75
CA LEU A 16 1.40 1.20 7.16
C LEU A 16 1.46 2.72 7.33
N ILE A 17 2.31 3.42 6.55
CA ILE A 17 2.37 4.89 6.56
C ILE A 17 1.03 5.48 6.11
N CYS A 18 0.44 5.00 5.01
CA CYS A 18 -0.88 5.44 4.54
C CYS A 18 -1.96 5.24 5.61
N PHE A 19 -1.99 4.06 6.23
CA PHE A 19 -2.97 3.71 7.25
C PHE A 19 -2.89 4.64 8.47
N VAL A 20 -1.69 4.82 9.03
CA VAL A 20 -1.47 5.68 10.20
C VAL A 20 -1.78 7.14 9.87
N THR A 21 -1.26 7.66 8.75
CA THR A 21 -1.51 9.05 8.36
C THR A 21 -2.98 9.32 8.03
N GLY A 22 -3.68 8.36 7.42
CA GLY A 22 -5.12 8.45 7.15
C GLY A 22 -5.93 8.55 8.44
N ILE A 23 -5.67 7.66 9.41
CA ILE A 23 -6.33 7.70 10.72
C ILE A 23 -6.06 9.03 11.43
N LEU A 24 -4.81 9.49 11.47
CA LEU A 24 -4.45 10.75 12.15
C LEU A 24 -5.18 11.95 11.55
N MET A 25 -5.36 11.98 10.22
CA MET A 25 -6.05 13.05 9.52
C MET A 25 -7.58 12.97 9.65
N ASP A 26 -8.17 11.78 9.51
CA ASP A 26 -9.63 11.58 9.53
C ASP A 26 -10.22 11.83 10.92
N PHE A 27 -9.57 11.30 11.97
CA PHE A 27 -10.03 11.50 13.36
C PHE A 27 -9.67 12.88 13.92
N HIS A 28 -9.14 13.79 13.11
CA HIS A 28 -8.71 15.12 13.54
C HIS A 28 -7.73 15.07 14.74
N ALA A 29 -6.99 13.96 14.87
CA ALA A 29 -6.09 13.69 15.99
C ALA A 29 -4.82 14.57 15.96
N ILE A 30 -4.65 15.38 14.90
CA ILE A 30 -3.60 16.38 14.77
C ILE A 30 -4.15 17.74 15.23
N PRO A 31 -3.80 18.22 16.43
CA PRO A 31 -4.14 19.56 16.85
C PRO A 31 -3.37 20.58 15.99
N GLY A 32 -4.10 21.52 15.38
CA GLY A 32 -3.52 22.57 14.53
C GLY A 32 -4.24 22.75 13.18
N GLY A 33 -4.06 23.93 12.60
CA GLY A 33 -4.64 24.30 11.31
C GLY A 33 -4.01 23.58 10.11
N LYS A 34 -4.31 24.06 8.90
CA LYS A 34 -3.87 23.45 7.63
C LYS A 34 -2.35 23.19 7.55
N GLU A 35 -1.54 24.07 8.14
CA GLU A 35 -0.07 23.95 8.12
C GLU A 35 0.45 22.72 8.88
N MET A 36 -0.15 22.37 10.02
CA MET A 36 0.26 21.19 10.81
C MET A 36 -0.17 19.87 10.15
N ARG A 37 -1.22 19.89 9.33
CA ARG A 37 -1.71 18.72 8.56
C ARG A 37 -0.92 18.48 7.28
N ARG A 38 -0.28 19.52 6.74
CA ARG A 38 0.48 19.46 5.48
C ARG A 38 1.52 18.32 5.42
N PRO A 39 2.40 18.11 6.42
CA PRO A 39 3.38 17.01 6.36
C PRO A 39 2.72 15.63 6.32
N PHE A 40 1.65 15.42 7.09
CA PHE A 40 0.90 14.15 7.10
C PHE A 40 0.21 13.88 5.77
N LYS A 41 -0.36 14.93 5.16
CA LYS A 41 -0.98 14.83 3.84
C LYS A 41 0.04 14.49 2.75
N LEU A 42 1.24 15.11 2.80
CA LEU A 42 2.33 14.80 1.89
C LEU A 42 2.80 13.35 2.07
N ALA A 43 3.05 12.93 3.32
CA ALA A 43 3.43 11.56 3.63
C ALA A 43 2.41 10.56 3.10
N HIS A 44 1.12 10.77 3.40
CA HIS A 44 0.01 9.91 2.93
C HIS A 44 -0.06 9.82 1.41
N THR A 45 0.06 10.96 0.72
CA THR A 45 -0.06 11.02 -0.74
C THR A 45 1.09 10.27 -1.41
N TYR A 46 2.33 10.56 -1.01
CA TYR A 46 3.50 9.95 -1.65
C TYR A 46 3.69 8.49 -1.26
N SER A 47 3.40 8.10 -0.01
CA SER A 47 3.36 6.68 0.36
C SER A 47 2.27 5.95 -0.41
N GLY A 48 1.13 6.61 -0.67
CA GLY A 48 0.05 6.07 -1.51
C GLY A 48 0.48 5.82 -2.95
N TYR A 49 1.24 6.73 -3.55
CA TYR A 49 1.80 6.52 -4.90
C TYR A 49 2.78 5.35 -4.95
N VAL A 50 3.69 5.26 -3.97
CA VAL A 50 4.62 4.13 -3.86
C VAL A 50 3.86 2.82 -3.70
N MET A 51 2.85 2.79 -2.83
CA MET A 51 2.01 1.63 -2.62
C MET A 51 1.26 1.23 -3.90
N ALA A 52 0.63 2.18 -4.60
CA ALA A 52 -0.11 1.91 -5.83
C ALA A 52 0.77 1.27 -6.91
N VAL A 53 1.95 1.84 -7.17
CA VAL A 53 2.93 1.27 -8.11
C VAL A 53 3.41 -0.10 -7.62
N GLY A 54 3.72 -0.23 -6.33
CA GLY A 54 4.13 -1.50 -5.73
C GLY A 54 3.09 -2.60 -5.89
N VAL A 55 1.80 -2.29 -5.74
CA VAL A 55 0.69 -3.26 -5.86
C VAL A 55 0.60 -3.74 -7.30
N ILE A 56 0.72 -2.84 -8.28
CA ILE A 56 0.72 -3.21 -9.70
C ILE A 56 1.88 -4.17 -9.99
N LEU A 57 3.09 -3.85 -9.53
CA LEU A 57 4.25 -4.72 -9.71
C LEU A 57 4.09 -6.07 -9.02
N HIS A 58 3.53 -6.09 -7.81
CA HIS A 58 3.30 -7.31 -7.04
C HIS A 58 2.27 -8.21 -7.73
N LEU A 59 1.15 -7.65 -8.19
CA LEU A 59 0.15 -8.40 -8.95
C LEU A 59 0.70 -8.94 -10.26
N ALA A 60 1.50 -8.14 -10.99
CA ALA A 60 2.16 -8.58 -12.21
C ALA A 60 3.12 -9.75 -11.96
N TRP A 61 3.91 -9.69 -10.87
CA TRP A 61 4.79 -10.78 -10.46
C TRP A 61 3.99 -12.05 -10.15
N HIS A 62 2.89 -11.91 -9.41
CA HIS A 62 2.10 -13.03 -8.93
C HIS A 62 1.02 -13.51 -9.91
N VAL A 63 1.01 -13.03 -11.17
CA VAL A 63 -0.07 -13.32 -12.13
C VAL A 63 -0.28 -14.81 -12.38
N ASP A 64 0.79 -15.62 -12.43
CA ASP A 64 0.68 -17.07 -12.62
C ASP A 64 0.11 -17.78 -11.40
N TRP A 65 0.48 -17.32 -10.20
CA TRP A 65 -0.12 -17.78 -8.96
C TRP A 65 -1.60 -17.43 -8.91
N ILE A 66 -1.98 -16.20 -9.28
CA ILE A 66 -3.38 -15.75 -9.34
C ILE A 66 -4.18 -16.62 -10.32
N LYS A 67 -3.67 -16.84 -11.54
CA LYS A 67 -4.32 -17.71 -12.55
C LYS A 67 -4.51 -19.13 -12.03
N ASN A 68 -3.49 -19.71 -11.40
CA ASN A 68 -3.57 -21.07 -10.86
C ASN A 68 -4.52 -21.17 -9.67
N SER A 69 -4.54 -20.17 -8.78
CA SER A 69 -5.51 -20.08 -7.69
C SER A 69 -6.94 -19.92 -8.20
N ALA A 70 -7.15 -19.06 -9.20
CA ALA A 70 -8.46 -18.88 -9.84
C ALA A 70 -8.94 -20.18 -10.52
N ARG A 71 -8.07 -20.91 -11.21
CA ARG A 71 -8.40 -22.21 -11.80
C ARG A 71 -8.79 -23.25 -10.74
N LYS A 72 -8.17 -23.24 -9.56
CA LYS A 72 -8.55 -24.17 -8.47
C LYS A 72 -9.92 -23.85 -7.86
N ILE A 73 -10.30 -22.58 -7.84
CA ILE A 73 -11.57 -22.13 -7.23
C ILE A 73 -12.73 -22.23 -8.23
N PHE A 74 -12.49 -21.82 -9.48
CA PHE A 74 -13.53 -21.68 -10.51
C PHE A 74 -13.42 -22.70 -11.64
N GLY A 75 -12.29 -23.36 -11.81
CA GLY A 75 -12.16 -24.52 -12.69
C GLY A 75 -12.77 -25.71 -11.98
N ARG A 76 -13.86 -26.24 -12.54
CA ARG A 76 -14.46 -27.51 -12.13
C ARG A 76 -13.43 -28.62 -12.00
#